data_AF-A0A1S2QIT8-F1
#
_entry.id   AF-A0A1S2QIT8-F1
#
_cell.length_a   1.000
_cell.length_b   1.000
_cell.length_c   1.000
_cell.angle_alpha   90.00
_cell.angle_beta   90.00
_cell.angle_gamma   90.00
#
_symmetry.space_group_name_H-M   'P 1'
#
loop_
_entity.id
_entity.type
_entity.pdbx_description
1 polymer ?
#
loop_
_entity_poly.entity_id
_entity_poly.type
_entity_poly.pdbx_seq_one_letter_code
_entity_poly.pdbx_strand_id
1 'polypeptide(L)'
;MTHTPWVPASAGHRPAVPEPRHPDCLIRLRFADAVALERADLAFGSLSDLGFADVRSDPATLTLQIAGDAGIESLRAVLAVLDTAAITAEALTVHTHELDDVFAAFTGLPATAGRTAAGRT
;
A
#
# COMPACT_ATOMS: atom_id res chain seq x y z
N MET A 1 39.25 14.41 46.60
CA MET A 1 38.48 14.89 45.43
C MET A 1 39.24 14.48 44.17
N THR A 2 38.89 13.34 43.59
CA THR A 2 39.43 12.87 42.30
C THR A 2 38.24 12.75 41.36
N HIS A 3 38.19 13.63 40.37
CA HIS A 3 37.11 13.68 39.39
C HIS A 3 37.45 12.67 38.28
N THR A 4 36.71 11.57 38.20
CA THR A 4 36.85 10.63 37.08
C THR A 4 36.27 11.28 35.83
N PRO A 5 37.02 11.39 34.72
CA PRO A 5 36.53 12.00 33.50
C PRO A 5 35.50 11.10 32.81
N TRP A 6 34.42 11.73 32.35
CA TRP A 6 33.31 11.12 31.62
C TRP A 6 33.77 10.61 30.23
N VAL A 7 33.47 9.35 29.93
CA VAL A 7 33.67 8.73 28.61
C VAL A 7 32.32 8.76 27.87
N PRO A 8 32.21 9.38 26.68
CA PRO A 8 30.96 9.36 25.93
C PRO A 8 30.68 7.94 25.40
N ALA A 9 29.46 7.46 25.65
CA ALA A 9 28.95 6.21 25.10
C ALA A 9 29.01 6.28 23.56
N SER A 10 29.70 5.30 22.97
CA SER A 10 29.73 5.07 21.53
C SER A 10 28.29 4.97 21.03
N ALA A 11 27.88 5.92 20.20
CA ALA A 11 26.55 5.96 19.61
C ALA A 11 26.32 4.67 18.82
N GLY A 12 25.52 3.78 19.42
CA GLY A 12 25.03 2.58 18.76
C GLY A 12 24.34 2.98 17.45
N HIS A 13 24.55 2.15 16.43
CA HIS A 13 23.76 2.15 15.21
C HIS A 13 22.29 2.19 15.60
N ARG A 14 21.66 3.37 15.49
CA ARG A 14 20.22 3.51 15.69
C ARG A 14 19.59 2.55 14.70
N PRO A 15 18.86 1.50 15.11
CA PRO A 15 18.17 0.66 14.14
C PRO A 15 17.32 1.63 13.32
N ALA A 16 17.56 1.66 12.00
CA ALA A 16 16.70 2.41 11.11
C ALA A 16 15.28 1.93 11.41
N VAL A 17 14.42 2.83 11.87
CA VAL A 17 12.99 2.55 11.92
C VAL A 17 12.66 2.12 10.49
N PRO A 18 12.15 0.89 10.25
CA PRO A 18 11.82 0.49 8.90
C PRO A 18 10.86 1.53 8.38
N GLU A 19 11.32 2.32 7.41
CA GLU A 19 10.47 3.23 6.67
C GLU A 19 9.32 2.39 6.11
N PRO A 20 8.06 2.88 6.20
CA PRO A 20 6.93 2.15 5.66
C PRO A 20 7.26 1.81 4.21
N ARG A 21 7.32 0.51 3.89
CA ARG A 21 7.52 0.07 2.51
C ARG A 21 6.25 0.41 1.76
N HIS A 22 6.30 1.50 1.00
CA HIS A 22 5.24 1.86 0.09
C HIS A 22 5.14 0.75 -0.98
N PRO A 23 3.94 0.23 -1.28
CA PRO A 23 3.80 -0.78 -2.31
C PRO A 23 4.26 -0.19 -3.65
N ASP A 24 5.13 -0.91 -4.35
CA ASP A 24 5.67 -0.47 -5.65
C ASP A 24 4.55 -0.29 -6.69
N CYS A 25 3.42 -0.99 -6.52
CA CYS A 25 2.26 -0.91 -7.38
C CYS A 25 0.92 -1.15 -6.63
N LEU A 26 -0.11 -0.42 -7.07
CA LEU A 26 -1.50 -0.64 -6.69
C LEU A 26 -2.34 -1.03 -7.91
N ILE A 27 -2.94 -2.22 -7.87
CA ILE A 27 -3.88 -2.68 -8.89
C ILE A 27 -5.29 -2.39 -8.38
N ARG A 28 -6.09 -1.69 -9.19
CA ARG A 28 -7.51 -1.40 -8.91
C ARG A 28 -8.39 -2.14 -9.88
N LEU A 29 -9.34 -2.90 -9.35
CA LEU A 29 -10.40 -3.57 -10.09
C LEU A 29 -11.73 -2.89 -9.76
N ARG A 30 -12.55 -2.62 -10.78
CA ARG A 30 -13.91 -2.13 -10.62
C ARG A 30 -14.90 -3.20 -11.11
N PHE A 31 -15.98 -3.38 -10.38
CA PHE A 31 -17.02 -4.36 -10.67
C PHE A 31 -18.35 -3.70 -10.98
N ALA A 32 -19.21 -4.43 -11.69
CA ALA A 32 -20.54 -3.97 -12.08
C ALA A 32 -21.50 -3.90 -10.89
N ASP A 33 -21.31 -4.78 -9.90
CA ASP A 33 -22.21 -4.94 -8.76
C ASP A 33 -21.49 -5.41 -7.49
N ALA A 34 -22.19 -5.32 -6.36
CA ALA A 34 -21.66 -5.69 -5.05
C ALA A 34 -21.40 -7.19 -4.89
N VAL A 35 -22.13 -8.05 -5.61
CA VAL A 35 -21.94 -9.51 -5.53
C VAL A 35 -20.63 -9.90 -6.21
N ALA A 36 -20.32 -9.30 -7.35
CA ALA A 36 -19.04 -9.48 -8.02
C ALA A 36 -17.87 -8.98 -7.16
N LEU A 37 -18.02 -7.84 -6.48
CA LEU A 37 -17.03 -7.34 -5.53
C LEU A 37 -16.81 -8.31 -4.35
N GLU A 38 -17.89 -8.79 -3.71
CA GLU A 38 -17.81 -9.70 -2.57
C GLU A 38 -17.14 -11.04 -2.96
N ARG A 39 -17.49 -11.57 -4.14
CA ARG A 39 -16.83 -12.76 -4.69
C ARG A 39 -15.36 -12.54 -4.95
N ALA A 40 -14.99 -11.37 -5.45
CA ALA A 40 -13.59 -11.01 -5.68
C ALA A 40 -12.85 -10.91 -4.35
N ASP A 41 -13.41 -10.19 -3.36
CA ASP A 41 -12.83 -10.05 -2.03
C ASP A 41 -12.52 -11.43 -1.40
N LEU A 42 -13.45 -12.37 -1.49
CA LEU A 42 -13.24 -13.75 -1.03
C LEU A 42 -12.14 -14.50 -1.81
N ALA A 43 -12.10 -14.34 -3.15
CA ALA A 43 -11.09 -14.98 -3.98
C ALA A 43 -9.68 -14.46 -3.72
N PHE A 44 -9.54 -13.14 -3.50
CA PHE A 44 -8.26 -12.49 -3.24
C PHE A 44 -7.81 -12.58 -1.78
N GLY A 45 -8.75 -12.69 -0.82
CA GLY A 45 -8.43 -12.90 0.60
C GLY A 45 -7.68 -14.20 0.88
N SER A 46 -7.78 -15.21 0.00
CA SER A 46 -7.02 -16.45 0.11
C SER A 46 -5.58 -16.36 -0.43
N LEU A 47 -5.17 -15.22 -1.01
CA LEU A 47 -3.90 -15.07 -1.75
C LEU A 47 -2.84 -14.25 -1.02
N SER A 48 -3.03 -13.94 0.26
CA SER A 48 -1.99 -13.30 1.08
C SER A 48 -0.66 -14.07 1.04
N ASP A 49 -0.67 -15.37 0.78
CA ASP A 49 0.54 -16.20 0.61
C ASP A 49 1.33 -15.92 -0.68
N LEU A 50 0.73 -15.27 -1.68
CA LEU A 50 1.37 -14.97 -2.98
C LEU A 50 2.11 -13.62 -3.01
N GLY A 51 2.28 -12.95 -1.87
CA GLY A 51 2.98 -11.67 -1.79
C GLY A 51 2.10 -10.45 -2.09
N PHE A 52 0.79 -10.62 -2.19
CA PHE A 52 -0.16 -9.51 -2.15
C PHE A 52 -0.30 -9.05 -0.70
N ALA A 53 0.35 -7.94 -0.37
CA ALA A 53 0.53 -7.49 1.00
C ALA A 53 -0.74 -6.88 1.62
N ASP A 54 -1.63 -6.30 0.80
CA ASP A 54 -2.87 -5.67 1.27
C ASP A 54 -3.94 -5.74 0.17
N VAL A 55 -5.12 -6.23 0.54
CA VAL A 55 -6.32 -6.26 -0.32
C VAL A 55 -7.41 -5.48 0.41
N ARG A 56 -7.93 -4.43 -0.22
CA ARG A 56 -8.99 -3.58 0.35
C ARG A 56 -10.13 -3.41 -0.63
N SER A 57 -11.33 -3.81 -0.21
CA SER A 57 -12.58 -3.54 -0.92
C SER A 57 -13.22 -2.21 -0.47
N ASP A 58 -13.79 -1.50 -1.43
CA ASP A 58 -14.63 -0.31 -1.21
C ASP A 58 -16.02 -0.57 -1.81
N PRO A 59 -17.03 -0.86 -0.98
CA PRO A 59 -18.39 -1.14 -1.43
C PRO A 59 -19.12 0.10 -1.97
N ALA A 60 -18.68 1.32 -1.65
CA ALA A 60 -19.32 2.54 -2.15
C ALA A 60 -18.96 2.81 -3.61
N THR A 61 -17.75 2.43 -4.03
CA THR A 61 -17.27 2.60 -5.41
C THR A 61 -17.28 1.31 -6.23
N LEU A 62 -17.63 0.18 -5.59
CA LEU A 62 -17.55 -1.17 -6.17
C LEU A 62 -16.13 -1.50 -6.67
N THR A 63 -15.12 -1.12 -5.87
CA THR A 63 -13.72 -1.32 -6.24
C THR A 63 -12.97 -2.22 -5.27
N LEU A 64 -12.03 -3.00 -5.79
CA LEU A 64 -11.07 -3.78 -5.03
C LEU A 64 -9.66 -3.25 -5.34
N GLN A 65 -8.89 -2.97 -4.30
CA GLN A 65 -7.53 -2.47 -4.38
C GLN A 65 -6.58 -3.54 -3.87
N ILE A 66 -5.58 -3.87 -4.69
CA ILE A 66 -4.62 -4.94 -4.43
C ILE A 66 -3.23 -4.31 -4.48
N ALA A 67 -2.55 -4.26 -3.34
CA ALA A 67 -1.15 -3.85 -3.25
C ALA A 67 -0.25 -5.00 -3.68
N GLY A 68 0.72 -4.73 -4.53
CA GLY A 68 1.66 -5.73 -5.02
C GLY A 68 2.96 -5.12 -5.54
N ASP A 69 3.82 -6.00 -6.04
CA ASP A 69 5.04 -5.60 -6.73
C ASP A 69 4.71 -5.16 -8.17
N ALA A 70 5.45 -4.18 -8.71
CA ALA A 70 5.23 -3.57 -10.03
C ALA A 70 5.55 -4.50 -11.23
N GLY A 71 5.64 -5.80 -10.99
CA GLY A 71 5.99 -6.82 -11.97
C GLY A 71 4.80 -7.35 -12.79
N ILE A 72 5.10 -7.81 -14.01
CA ILE A 72 4.15 -8.48 -14.91
C ILE A 72 3.58 -9.77 -14.31
N GLU A 73 4.37 -10.48 -13.50
CA GLU A 73 3.93 -11.70 -12.83
C GLU A 73 2.80 -11.43 -11.82
N SER A 74 2.86 -10.32 -11.08
CA SER A 74 1.78 -9.88 -10.18
C SER A 74 0.48 -9.66 -10.94
N LEU A 75 0.54 -8.97 -12.10
CA LEU A 75 -0.64 -8.75 -12.94
C LEU A 75 -1.19 -10.06 -13.51
N ARG A 76 -0.30 -10.97 -13.96
CA ARG A 76 -0.70 -12.29 -14.43
C ARG A 76 -1.42 -13.09 -13.34
N ALA A 77 -0.92 -13.05 -12.11
CA ALA A 77 -1.56 -13.71 -10.98
C ALA A 77 -2.96 -13.14 -10.71
N VAL A 78 -3.13 -11.81 -10.73
CA VAL A 78 -4.46 -11.18 -10.58
C VAL A 78 -5.44 -11.64 -11.66
N LEU A 79 -5.01 -11.66 -12.92
CA LEU A 79 -5.85 -12.11 -14.03
C LEU A 79 -6.20 -13.60 -13.91
N ALA A 80 -5.25 -14.44 -13.50
CA ALA A 80 -5.49 -15.87 -13.29
C ALA A 80 -6.53 -16.14 -12.21
N VAL A 81 -6.59 -15.31 -11.17
CA VAL A 81 -7.56 -15.42 -10.08
C VAL A 81 -8.95 -15.04 -10.54
N LEU A 82 -9.08 -13.94 -11.29
CA LEU A 82 -10.34 -13.53 -11.91
C LEU A 82 -10.89 -14.62 -12.84
N ASP A 83 -10.01 -15.21 -13.65
CA ASP A 83 -10.36 -16.31 -14.56
C ASP A 83 -10.82 -17.56 -13.79
N THR A 84 -10.03 -17.99 -12.79
CA THR A 84 -10.34 -19.17 -11.96
C THR A 84 -11.65 -19.01 -11.20
N ALA A 85 -11.93 -17.80 -10.68
CA ALA A 85 -13.15 -17.50 -9.95
C ALA A 85 -14.36 -17.19 -10.86
N ALA A 86 -14.15 -17.14 -12.19
CA ALA A 86 -15.12 -16.72 -13.19
C ALA A 86 -15.76 -15.36 -12.84
N ILE A 87 -14.92 -14.38 -12.49
CA ILE A 87 -15.32 -13.01 -12.12
C ILE A 87 -14.91 -12.05 -13.22
N THR A 88 -15.86 -11.25 -13.69
CA THR A 88 -15.59 -10.19 -14.67
C THR A 88 -15.47 -8.84 -13.97
N ALA A 89 -14.32 -8.19 -14.12
CA ALA A 89 -14.14 -6.78 -13.78
C ALA A 89 -14.55 -5.90 -14.97
N GLU A 90 -15.22 -4.77 -14.71
CA GLU A 90 -15.55 -3.78 -15.74
C GLU A 90 -14.32 -2.97 -16.14
N ALA A 91 -13.42 -2.73 -15.20
CA ALA A 91 -12.18 -2.01 -15.44
C ALA A 91 -11.05 -2.52 -14.54
N LEU A 92 -9.84 -2.51 -15.10
CA LEU A 92 -8.59 -2.77 -14.40
C LEU A 92 -7.66 -1.58 -14.63
N THR A 93 -7.11 -1.04 -13.55
CA THR A 93 -6.13 0.05 -13.59
C THR A 93 -4.92 -0.34 -12.76
N VAL A 94 -3.73 -0.04 -13.26
CA VAL A 94 -2.46 -0.32 -12.57
C VAL A 94 -1.79 1.02 -12.29
N HIS A 95 -1.56 1.31 -11.01
CA HIS A 95 -0.83 2.47 -10.55
C HIS A 95 0.55 2.03 -10.08
N THR A 96 1.56 2.20 -10.92
CA THR A 96 2.96 2.05 -10.52
C THR A 96 3.47 3.42 -10.09
N HIS A 97 3.84 3.54 -8.81
CA HIS A 97 4.25 4.78 -8.14
C HIS A 97 3.09 5.80 -7.91
N GLU A 98 2.73 6.05 -6.64
CA GLU A 98 1.83 7.16 -6.28
C GLU A 98 2.49 8.48 -6.64
N LEU A 99 1.77 9.41 -7.25
CA LEU A 99 2.32 10.73 -7.64
C LEU A 99 2.91 11.51 -6.44
N ASP A 100 2.57 11.12 -5.20
CA ASP A 100 3.07 11.68 -3.94
C ASP A 100 4.60 11.57 -3.75
N ASP A 101 5.25 10.46 -4.14
CA ASP A 101 6.69 10.31 -3.89
C ASP A 101 7.54 11.16 -4.86
N VAL A 102 7.07 11.40 -6.09
CA VAL A 102 7.72 12.33 -7.02
C VAL A 102 7.47 13.76 -6.56
N PHE A 103 6.29 14.05 -6.01
CA PHE A 103 5.99 15.37 -5.49
C PHE A 103 6.84 15.68 -4.25
N ALA A 104 7.06 14.73 -3.34
CA ALA A 104 7.97 14.88 -2.21
C ALA A 104 9.43 15.02 -2.67
N ALA A 105 9.87 14.19 -3.64
CA ALA A 105 11.21 14.28 -4.22
C ALA A 105 11.44 15.60 -5.01
N PHE A 106 10.38 16.17 -5.59
CA PHE A 106 10.45 17.40 -6.38
C PHE A 106 10.22 18.67 -5.55
N THR A 107 9.50 18.60 -4.43
CA THR A 107 9.21 19.76 -3.57
C THR A 107 10.04 19.80 -2.29
N GLY A 108 10.76 18.73 -1.93
CA GLY A 108 11.61 18.66 -0.74
C GLY A 108 10.84 18.80 0.57
N LEU A 109 9.51 18.63 0.54
CA LEU A 109 8.64 18.74 1.70
C LEU A 109 8.31 17.33 2.22
N PRO A 110 8.53 17.03 3.51
CA PRO A 110 8.02 15.79 4.08
C PRO A 110 6.49 15.80 3.99
N ALA A 111 5.91 14.68 3.56
CA ALA A 111 4.47 14.47 3.53
C ALA A 111 3.89 14.88 4.88
N THR A 112 3.18 16.02 4.90
CA THR A 112 2.67 16.61 6.14
C THR A 112 1.55 15.71 6.64
N ALA A 113 1.90 14.89 7.63
CA ALA A 113 0.95 14.25 8.50
C ALA A 113 0.15 15.34 9.23
N GLY A 114 -1.18 15.24 9.14
CA GLY A 114 -2.07 15.90 10.08
C GLY A 114 -2.90 17.03 9.50
N ARG A 115 -3.96 16.66 8.78
CA ARG A 115 -5.25 17.33 8.98
C ARG A 115 -5.65 17.14 10.45
N THR A 116 -5.33 18.11 11.28
CA THR A 116 -6.11 18.38 12.50
C THR A 116 -6.36 19.86 12.56
N ALA A 117 -7.54 20.23 12.05
CA ALA A 117 -8.23 21.42 12.45
C ALA A 117 -8.61 21.29 13.93
N ALA A 118 -8.11 22.19 14.78
CA ALA A 118 -8.72 22.61 16.05
C ALA A 118 -7.85 23.77 16.60
N GLY A 119 -8.33 24.98 16.83
CA GLY A 119 -9.63 25.60 16.64
C GLY A 119 -9.43 27.12 16.67
N ARG A 120 -10.38 27.82 16.05
CA ARG A 120 -10.57 29.26 16.21
C ARG A 120 -10.86 29.58 17.68
N THR A 121 -10.19 30.59 18.21
CA THR A 121 -10.67 31.84 18.83
C THR A 121 -9.78 32.26 19.96
#